data_AF-A0A1W2EI39-F1
#
_entry.id   AF-A0A1W2EI39-F1
#
_cell.length_a   1.000
_cell.length_b   1.000
_cell.length_c   1.000
_cell.angle_alpha   90.00
_cell.angle_beta   90.00
_cell.angle_gamma   90.00
#
_symmetry.space_group_name_H-M   'P 1'
#
loop_
_entity.id
_entity.type
_entity.pdbx_description
1 polymer ?
#
loop_
_entity_poly.entity_id
_entity_poly.type
_entity_poly.pdbx_seq_one_letter_code
_entity_poly.pdbx_strand_id
1 'polypeptide(L)'
;MVIIAVVHLVGFGVASLDAIPEWLGGVLWFKGLTPIPEVEGLFWASVGSFAVPVLILGLLVGWLAKQGIPVPGFVPWILGAWVLVCSLLMEPSGFPLGLIPVAMLFGRTSGQPSRSS
;
A
#
# COMPACT_ATOMS: atom_id res chain seq x y z
N MET A 1 -6.78 1.22 5.37
CA MET A 1 -5.36 0.88 5.06
C MET A 1 -4.98 -0.46 5.64
N VAL A 2 -4.95 -0.62 6.97
CA VAL A 2 -4.50 -1.88 7.62
C VAL A 2 -5.22 -3.11 7.08
N ILE A 3 -6.56 -3.13 7.07
CA ILE A 3 -7.35 -4.27 6.59
C ILE A 3 -7.03 -4.58 5.11
N ILE A 4 -7.03 -3.56 4.25
CA ILE A 4 -6.72 -3.71 2.81
C ILE A 4 -5.34 -4.34 2.62
N ALA A 5 -4.33 -3.83 3.34
CA ALA A 5 -2.97 -4.33 3.26
C ALA A 5 -2.83 -5.77 3.76
N VAL A 6 -3.48 -6.12 4.88
CA VAL A 6 -3.49 -7.49 5.40
C VAL A 6 -4.16 -8.45 4.42
N VAL A 7 -5.33 -8.09 3.88
CA VAL A 7 -6.03 -8.93 2.90
C VAL A 7 -5.19 -9.13 1.64
N HIS A 8 -4.52 -8.08 1.15
CA HIS A 8 -3.62 -8.18 -0.01
C HIS A 8 -2.43 -9.11 0.27
N LEU A 9 -1.73 -8.91 1.40
CA LEU A 9 -0.59 -9.74 1.78
C LEU A 9 -0.95 -11.20 2.00
N VAL A 10 -2.08 -11.47 2.65
CA VAL A 10 -2.53 -12.84 2.88
C VAL A 10 -2.99 -13.48 1.56
N GLY A 11 -3.82 -12.78 0.78
CA GLY A 11 -4.33 -13.29 -0.49
C GLY A 11 -3.23 -13.65 -1.48
N PHE A 12 -2.33 -12.70 -1.76
CA PHE A 12 -1.21 -12.94 -2.67
C PHE A 12 -0.11 -13.79 -2.03
N GLY A 13 0.11 -13.69 -0.72
CA GLY A 13 1.08 -14.54 -0.01
C GLY A 13 0.72 -16.03 -0.09
N VAL A 14 -0.56 -16.37 0.08
CA VAL A 14 -1.05 -17.75 -0.08
C VAL A 14 -0.92 -18.20 -1.53
N ALA A 15 -1.23 -17.34 -2.50
CA ALA A 15 -1.09 -17.65 -3.91
C ALA A 15 0.37 -17.86 -4.37
N SER A 16 1.34 -17.31 -3.63
CA SER A 16 2.76 -17.35 -3.99
C SER A 16 3.59 -18.34 -3.17
N LEU A 17 2.98 -19.22 -2.38
CA LEU A 17 3.72 -20.17 -1.52
C LEU A 17 4.67 -21.07 -2.31
N ASP A 18 4.26 -21.51 -3.50
CA ASP A 18 5.05 -22.39 -4.36
C ASP A 18 6.30 -21.70 -4.95
N ALA A 19 6.31 -20.36 -4.99
CA ALA A 19 7.44 -19.57 -5.51
C ALA A 19 8.55 -19.33 -4.47
N ILE A 20 8.29 -19.60 -3.18
CA ILE A 20 9.23 -19.35 -2.08
C ILE A 20 10.59 -20.06 -2.29
N PRO A 21 10.66 -21.35 -2.66
CA PRO A 21 11.94 -22.03 -2.86
C PRO A 21 12.80 -21.38 -3.95
N GLU A 22 12.20 -20.88 -5.03
CA GLU A 22 12.92 -20.22 -6.11
C GLU A 22 13.45 -18.84 -5.70
N TRP A 23 12.66 -18.08 -4.94
CA TRP A 23 13.10 -16.80 -4.36
C TRP A 23 14.32 -17.00 -3.45
N LEU A 24 14.26 -18.00 -2.57
CA LEU A 24 15.37 -18.36 -1.67
C LEU A 24 16.55 -18.97 -2.43
N GLY A 25 16.29 -19.63 -3.56
CA GLY A 25 17.30 -20.16 -4.49
C GLY A 25 18.05 -19.08 -5.29
N GLY A 26 17.67 -17.81 -5.14
CA GLY A 26 18.42 -16.68 -5.69
C GLY A 26 17.91 -16.19 -7.05
N VAL A 27 16.80 -16.71 -7.57
CA VAL A 27 16.29 -16.34 -8.92
C VAL A 27 16.11 -14.83 -9.08
N LEU A 28 15.72 -14.14 -8.00
CA LEU A 28 15.52 -12.68 -7.99
C LEU A 28 16.83 -11.88 -8.11
N TRP A 29 17.96 -12.48 -7.75
CA TRP A 29 19.29 -11.83 -7.79
C TRP A 29 19.98 -12.00 -9.14
N PHE A 30 19.79 -13.15 -9.78
CA PHE A 30 20.54 -13.53 -10.98
C PHE A 30 19.74 -13.38 -12.28
N LYS A 31 18.47 -12.97 -12.20
CA LYS A 31 17.65 -12.68 -13.38
C LYS A 31 18.17 -11.48 -14.17
N GLY A 32 17.90 -11.49 -15.48
CA GLY A 32 18.04 -10.31 -16.33
C GLY A 32 16.90 -9.30 -16.13
N LEU A 33 16.95 -8.20 -16.89
CA LEU A 33 15.87 -7.20 -16.91
C LEU A 33 14.64 -7.70 -17.67
N THR A 34 14.84 -8.48 -18.73
CA THR A 34 13.79 -9.06 -19.56
C THR A 34 14.20 -10.43 -20.12
N PRO A 35 13.27 -11.38 -20.25
CA PRO A 35 11.90 -11.35 -19.71
C PRO A 35 11.88 -11.41 -18.17
N ILE A 36 10.81 -10.88 -17.57
CA ILE A 36 10.55 -10.99 -16.12
C ILE A 36 9.99 -12.40 -15.84
N PRO A 37 10.65 -13.22 -14.99
CA PRO A 37 10.12 -14.51 -14.60
C PRO A 37 8.79 -14.38 -13.85
N GLU A 38 7.88 -15.33 -14.03
CA GLU A 38 6.58 -15.34 -13.32
C GLU A 38 6.75 -15.26 -11.80
N VAL A 39 7.74 -15.97 -11.26
CA VAL A 39 8.08 -15.94 -9.82
C VAL A 39 8.46 -14.55 -9.32
N GLU A 40 9.04 -13.69 -10.15
CA GLU A 40 9.26 -12.28 -9.80
C GLU A 40 7.93 -11.50 -9.73
N GLY A 41 7.02 -11.75 -10.68
CA GLY A 41 5.69 -11.14 -10.65
C GLY A 41 4.94 -11.50 -9.36
N LEU A 42 5.00 -12.78 -8.96
CA LEU A 42 4.43 -13.27 -7.70
C LEU A 42 5.08 -12.63 -6.46
N PHE A 43 6.38 -12.32 -6.51
CA PHE A 43 7.07 -11.61 -5.43
C PHE A 43 6.54 -10.18 -5.30
N TRP A 44 6.47 -9.43 -6.40
CA TRP A 44 5.97 -8.05 -6.41
C TRP A 44 4.48 -7.94 -6.10
N ALA A 45 3.69 -8.97 -6.40
CA ALA A 45 2.28 -9.05 -6.03
C ALA A 45 2.06 -9.39 -4.54
N SER A 46 3.03 -10.03 -3.87
CA SER A 46 2.89 -10.54 -2.50
C SER A 46 3.75 -9.77 -1.49
N VAL A 47 4.84 -10.37 -1.00
CA VAL A 47 5.70 -9.83 0.05
C VAL A 47 6.52 -8.62 -0.40
N GLY A 48 6.87 -8.55 -1.69
CA GLY A 48 7.54 -7.40 -2.29
C GLY A 48 6.60 -6.23 -2.62
N SER A 49 5.29 -6.40 -2.40
CA SER A 49 4.29 -5.39 -2.77
C SER A 49 4.34 -4.14 -1.88
N PHE A 50 3.71 -3.07 -2.38
CA PHE A 50 3.45 -1.87 -1.59
C PHE A 50 2.47 -2.08 -0.42
N ALA A 51 1.90 -3.27 -0.24
CA ALA A 51 1.01 -3.55 0.88
C ALA A 51 1.73 -3.46 2.23
N VAL A 52 3.01 -3.85 2.32
CA VAL A 52 3.79 -3.70 3.57
C VAL A 52 3.95 -2.22 3.96
N PRO A 53 4.45 -1.31 3.08
CA PRO A 53 4.44 0.12 3.35
C PRO A 53 3.06 0.68 3.72
N VAL A 54 1.99 0.27 3.03
CA VAL A 54 0.62 0.74 3.31
C VAL A 54 0.11 0.25 4.68
N LEU A 55 0.49 -0.97 5.10
CA LEU A 55 0.20 -1.48 6.43
C LEU A 55 0.86 -0.60 7.49
N ILE A 56 2.15 -0.32 7.34
CA ILE A 56 2.92 0.54 8.25
C ILE A 56 2.31 1.94 8.30
N LEU A 57 1.99 2.53 7.15
CA LEU A 57 1.34 3.84 7.08
C LEU A 57 -0.02 3.83 7.80
N GLY A 58 -0.83 2.79 7.60
CA GLY A 58 -2.10 2.63 8.29
C GLY A 58 -1.95 2.55 9.82
N LEU A 59 -0.95 1.82 10.30
CA LEU A 59 -0.61 1.74 11.73
C LEU A 59 -0.11 3.09 12.27
N LEU A 60 0.76 3.77 11.53
CA LEU A 60 1.30 5.09 11.88
C LEU A 60 0.18 6.13 11.98
N VAL A 61 -0.70 6.21 10.97
CA VAL A 61 -1.87 7.10 11.00
C VAL A 61 -2.78 6.77 12.18
N GLY A 62 -3.00 5.48 12.45
CA GLY A 62 -3.77 5.04 13.61
C GLY A 62 -3.12 5.42 14.95
N TRP A 63 -1.81 5.37 15.03
CA TRP A 63 -1.05 5.81 16.20
C TRP A 63 -1.12 7.33 16.38
N LEU A 64 -0.87 8.12 15.33
CA LEU A 64 -0.99 9.58 15.34
C LEU A 64 -2.39 10.01 15.79
N ALA A 65 -3.42 9.35 15.25
CA ALA A 65 -4.81 9.56 15.60
C ALA A 65 -5.10 9.34 17.09
N LYS A 66 -4.50 8.32 17.72
CA LYS A 66 -4.62 8.04 19.16
C LYS A 66 -3.88 9.06 20.02
N GLN A 67 -2.78 9.62 19.51
CA GLN A 67 -2.00 10.66 20.19
C GLN A 67 -2.55 12.09 19.97
N GLY A 68 -3.62 12.24 19.17
CA GLY A 68 -4.15 13.56 18.80
C GLY A 68 -3.23 14.37 17.88
N ILE A 69 -2.24 13.72 17.25
CA ILE A 69 -1.29 14.37 16.33
C ILE A 69 -1.93 14.40 14.94
N PRO A 70 -2.05 15.57 14.28
CA PRO A 70 -2.60 15.65 12.94
C PRO A 70 -1.68 14.98 11.92
N VAL A 71 -2.28 14.34 10.92
CA VAL A 71 -1.54 13.83 9.76
C VAL A 71 -1.19 15.02 8.86
N PRO A 72 0.04 15.11 8.31
CA PRO A 72 0.39 16.19 7.39
C PRO A 72 -0.54 16.25 6.18
N GLY A 73 -0.99 17.45 5.81
CA GLY A 73 -1.99 17.64 4.75
C GLY A 73 -1.58 17.17 3.35
N PHE A 74 -0.27 17.04 3.07
CA PHE A 74 0.20 16.50 1.79
C PHE A 74 -0.07 15.00 1.62
N VAL A 75 -0.23 14.25 2.73
CA VAL A 75 -0.40 12.79 2.70
C VAL A 75 -1.68 12.37 1.95
N PRO A 76 -2.89 12.88 2.28
CA PRO A 76 -4.09 12.53 1.52
C PRO A 76 -4.05 12.94 0.05
N TRP A 77 -3.39 14.06 -0.28
CA TRP A 77 -3.25 14.51 -1.67
C TRP A 77 -2.36 13.60 -2.51
N ILE A 78 -1.13 13.34 -2.05
CA ILE A 78 -0.17 12.53 -2.81
C ILE A 78 -0.68 11.09 -2.93
N LEU A 79 -1.17 10.52 -1.82
CA LEU A 79 -1.72 9.18 -1.83
C LEU A 79 -2.98 9.10 -2.70
N GLY A 80 -3.87 10.08 -2.59
CA GLY A 80 -5.10 10.13 -3.38
C GLY A 80 -4.83 10.19 -4.88
N ALA A 81 -3.90 11.04 -5.31
CA ALA A 81 -3.49 11.14 -6.70
C ALA A 81 -2.91 9.81 -7.21
N TRP A 82 -2.01 9.19 -6.44
CA TRP A 82 -1.42 7.91 -6.80
C TRP A 82 -2.46 6.78 -6.91
N VAL A 83 -3.35 6.65 -5.93
CA VAL A 83 -4.43 5.66 -5.94
C VAL A 83 -5.36 5.86 -7.14
N LEU A 84 -5.70 7.10 -7.47
CA LEU A 84 -6.52 7.44 -8.64
C LEU A 84 -5.84 6.98 -9.94
N VAL A 85 -4.58 7.36 -10.14
CA VAL A 85 -3.81 6.97 -11.33
C VAL A 85 -3.74 5.45 -11.47
N CYS A 86 -3.41 4.74 -10.40
CA CYS A 86 -3.33 3.28 -10.43
C CYS A 86 -4.69 2.62 -10.67
N SER A 87 -5.77 3.17 -10.13
CA SER A 87 -7.14 2.67 -10.38
C SER A 87 -7.50 2.79 -11.86
N LEU A 88 -7.13 3.90 -12.51
CA LEU A 88 -7.43 4.14 -13.93
C LEU A 88 -6.61 3.25 -14.88
N LEU A 89 -5.39 2.88 -14.49
CA LEU A 89 -4.47 2.12 -15.35
C LEU A 89 -4.64 0.60 -15.24
N MET A 90 -5.18 0.10 -14.14
CA MET A 90 -5.21 -1.33 -13.84
C MET A 90 -6.57 -1.74 -13.29
N GLU A 91 -7.50 -2.12 -14.17
CA GLU A 91 -8.76 -2.75 -13.79
C GLU A 91 -8.88 -4.14 -14.42
N PRO A 92 -9.35 -5.17 -13.67
CA PRO A 92 -9.78 -5.13 -12.27
C PRO A 92 -8.60 -5.11 -11.27
N SER A 93 -8.66 -4.23 -10.25
CA SER A 93 -7.66 -4.20 -9.17
C SER A 93 -8.25 -3.75 -7.83
N GLY A 94 -7.45 -3.88 -6.75
CA GLY A 94 -7.80 -3.39 -5.43
C GLY A 94 -7.57 -1.89 -5.21
N PHE A 95 -7.01 -1.16 -6.18
CA PHE A 95 -6.70 0.27 -6.04
C PHE A 95 -7.91 1.15 -5.69
N PRO A 96 -9.11 0.97 -6.28
CA PRO A 96 -10.28 1.77 -5.94
C PRO A 96 -10.63 1.74 -4.43
N LEU A 97 -10.36 0.64 -3.73
CA LEU A 97 -10.58 0.54 -2.27
C LEU A 97 -9.68 1.49 -1.47
N GLY A 98 -8.55 1.92 -2.03
CA GLY A 98 -7.65 2.91 -1.45
C GLY A 98 -8.26 4.31 -1.36
N LEU A 99 -9.33 4.61 -2.09
CA LEU A 99 -10.03 5.90 -2.01
C LEU A 99 -10.75 6.07 -0.66
N ILE A 100 -11.18 4.99 -0.03
CA ILE A 100 -11.84 5.01 1.29
C ILE A 100 -10.92 5.63 2.36
N PRO A 101 -9.71 5.11 2.62
CA PRO A 101 -8.83 5.73 3.60
C PRO A 101 -8.34 7.13 3.19
N VAL A 102 -8.21 7.43 1.90
CA VAL A 102 -7.87 8.79 1.42
C VAL A 102 -8.96 9.79 1.83
N ALA A 103 -10.23 9.47 1.61
CA ALA A 103 -11.35 10.31 2.04
C ALA A 103 -11.36 10.52 3.57
N MET A 104 -11.07 9.47 4.34
CA MET A 104 -10.97 9.57 5.81
C MET A 104 -9.85 10.50 6.27
N LEU A 105 -8.71 10.52 5.57
CA LEU A 105 -7.59 11.40 5.89
C LEU A 105 -7.93 12.87 5.67
N PHE A 106 -8.65 13.20 4.59
CA PHE A 106 -9.13 14.55 4.33
C PHE A 106 -10.05 15.09 5.44
N GLY A 107 -10.99 14.27 5.92
CA GLY A 107 -11.89 14.67 7.02
C GLY A 107 -11.16 15.00 8.33
N ARG A 108 -9.93 14.52 8.51
CA ARG A 108 -9.13 14.71 9.73
C ARG A 108 -8.20 15.92 9.65
N THR A 109 -7.84 16.35 8.43
CA THR A 109 -7.07 17.58 8.20
C THR A 109 -7.91 18.85 8.33
N SER A 110 -9.22 18.76 8.09
CA SER A 110 -10.15 19.91 8.11
C SER A 110 -10.61 20.34 9.51
N GLY A 111 -10.25 19.59 10.56
CA GLY A 111 -10.76 19.78 11.93
C GLY A 111 -9.90 20.64 12.86
N GLN A 112 -8.86 21.33 12.38
CA GLN A 112 -7.99 22.17 13.22
C GLN A 112 -8.53 23.60 13.34
N PRO A 113 -8.99 24.07 14.52
CA PRO A 113 -9.26 25.49 14.73
C PRO A 113 -7.96 26.29 14.59
N SER A 114 -8.01 27.38 13.81
CA SER A 114 -6.93 28.34 13.67
C SER A 114 -6.51 28.85 15.06
N ARG A 115 -5.29 28.56 15.50
CA ARG A 115 -4.70 29.27 16.63
C ARG A 115 -4.35 30.67 16.13
N SER A 116 -5.21 31.63 16.48
CA SER A 116 -4.89 33.06 16.43
C SER A 116 -3.75 33.35 17.41
N SER A 117 -2.61 33.74 16.87
CA SER A 117 -1.55 34.49 17.57
C SER A 117 -1.90 35.97 17.59
#